data_AF-A0A1B2DM34-F1
#
_entry.id   AF-A0A1B2DM34-F1
#
_cell.length_a   1.000
_cell.length_b   1.000
_cell.length_c   1.000
_cell.angle_alpha   90.00
_cell.angle_beta   90.00
_cell.angle_gamma   90.00
#
_symmetry.space_group_name_H-M   'P 1'
#
loop_
_entity.id
_entity.type
_entity.pdbx_description
1 polymer ?
#
loop_
_entity_poly.entity_id
_entity_poly.type
_entity_poly.pdbx_seq_one_letter_code
_entity_poly.pdbx_strand_id
1 'polypeptide(L)'
;MSLAEKMSLVKETEELKKQISEISIRVSETISQMIRDLRSSASTEFKAFFEKAGFNVVESKEDKIQEQSKVPYSADTLTAVYMTLEYKLEIIDENAPFMGAASGMMDLMLSNGKKIAISIDVNEKRDNFSSRSEPQDEIGKLKVLLQREKDSLERFKLRESNLPHLKPVYWTVANRKSYSSFKELLEEYAN
;
A
#
# COMPACT_ATOMS: atom_id res chain seq x y z
N MET A 1 36.54 24.57 -20.42
CA MET A 1 35.75 24.12 -19.25
C MET A 1 36.36 22.83 -18.72
N SER A 2 36.49 22.65 -17.40
CA SER A 2 37.42 21.66 -16.82
C SER A 2 36.74 20.33 -16.44
N LEU A 3 37.50 19.24 -16.57
CA LEU A 3 37.13 17.89 -16.10
C LEU A 3 36.68 17.89 -14.62
N ALA A 4 37.23 18.79 -13.81
CA ALA A 4 36.90 18.91 -12.40
C ALA A 4 35.44 19.36 -12.17
N GLU A 5 34.89 20.25 -13.00
CA GLU A 5 33.47 20.67 -12.90
C GLU A 5 32.54 19.49 -13.21
N LYS A 6 32.87 18.71 -14.25
CA LYS A 6 32.10 17.51 -14.62
C LYS A 6 32.11 16.46 -13.51
N MET A 7 33.29 16.16 -12.94
CA MET A 7 33.41 15.19 -11.84
C MET A 7 32.65 15.65 -10.58
N SER A 8 32.68 16.95 -10.28
CA SER A 8 31.92 17.51 -9.15
C SER A 8 30.41 17.30 -9.32
N LEU A 9 29.86 17.59 -10.50
CA LEU A 9 28.43 17.46 -10.78
C LEU A 9 27.95 15.99 -10.72
N VAL A 10 28.76 15.05 -11.22
CA VAL A 10 28.44 13.62 -11.13
C VAL A 10 28.38 13.16 -9.68
N LYS A 11 29.39 13.51 -8.87
CA LYS A 11 29.43 13.14 -7.46
C LYS A 11 28.25 13.70 -6.67
N GLU A 12 27.89 14.95 -6.90
CA GLU A 12 26.72 15.57 -6.25
C GLU A 12 25.40 14.88 -6.65
N THR A 13 25.28 14.48 -7.93
CA THR A 13 24.10 13.74 -8.42
C THR A 13 23.98 12.35 -7.78
N GLU A 14 25.09 11.62 -7.66
CA GLU A 14 25.11 10.31 -7.00
C GLU A 14 24.73 10.40 -5.52
N GLU A 15 25.22 11.42 -4.82
CA GLU A 15 24.87 11.69 -3.42
C GLU A 15 23.38 11.99 -3.26
N LEU A 16 22.79 12.80 -4.16
CA LEU A 16 21.34 13.05 -4.14
C LEU A 16 20.53 11.78 -4.39
N LYS A 17 20.94 10.96 -5.36
CA LYS A 17 20.27 9.67 -5.64
C LYS A 17 20.30 8.74 -4.44
N LYS A 18 21.42 8.70 -3.72
CA LYS A 18 21.56 7.94 -2.48
C LYS A 18 20.59 8.45 -1.42
N GLN A 19 20.53 9.76 -1.17
CA GLN A 19 19.59 10.35 -0.21
C GLN A 19 18.12 10.09 -0.58
N ILE A 20 17.77 10.21 -1.86
CA ILE A 20 16.43 9.88 -2.37
C ILE A 20 16.10 8.41 -2.10
N SER A 21 17.03 7.50 -2.38
CA SER A 21 16.84 6.06 -2.11
C SER A 21 16.63 5.79 -0.62
N GLU A 22 17.40 6.42 0.25
CA GLU A 22 17.27 6.27 1.71
C GLU A 22 15.92 6.77 2.22
N ILE A 23 15.46 7.94 1.75
CA ILE A 23 14.12 8.46 2.09
C ILE A 23 13.04 7.53 1.52
N SER A 24 13.19 7.06 0.28
CA SER A 24 12.21 6.17 -0.34
C SER A 24 12.03 4.87 0.44
N ILE A 25 13.12 4.30 0.99
CA ILE A 25 13.06 3.11 1.83
C ILE A 25 12.25 3.41 3.10
N ARG A 26 12.58 4.48 3.83
CA ARG A 26 11.86 4.86 5.08
C ARG A 26 10.39 5.16 4.84
N VAL A 27 10.07 5.84 3.73
CA VAL A 27 8.70 6.11 3.30
C VAL A 27 7.95 4.80 3.05
N SER A 28 8.57 3.87 2.31
CA SER A 28 7.98 2.57 2.03
C SER A 28 7.75 1.77 3.31
N GLU A 29 8.73 1.70 4.21
CA GLU A 29 8.63 1.00 5.50
C GLU A 29 7.49 1.56 6.36
N THR A 30 7.34 2.88 6.42
CA THR A 30 6.27 3.54 7.17
C THR A 30 4.90 3.22 6.57
N ILE A 31 4.75 3.29 5.25
CA ILE A 31 3.50 2.93 4.55
C ILE A 31 3.17 1.46 4.76
N SER A 32 4.16 0.56 4.62
CA SER A 32 3.98 -0.88 4.88
C SER A 32 3.50 -1.11 6.32
N GLN A 33 4.06 -0.42 7.30
CA GLN A 33 3.60 -0.53 8.68
C GLN A 33 2.16 -0.05 8.86
N MET A 34 1.79 1.09 8.28
CA MET A 34 0.40 1.58 8.29
C MET A 34 -0.59 0.57 7.69
N ILE A 35 -0.20 -0.10 6.59
CA ILE A 35 -1.02 -1.13 5.95
C ILE A 35 -1.16 -2.36 6.86
N ARG A 36 -0.07 -2.82 7.48
CA ARG A 36 -0.10 -3.94 8.44
C ARG A 36 -1.01 -3.66 9.62
N ASP A 37 -0.91 -2.46 10.19
CA ASP A 37 -1.73 -2.04 11.34
C ASP A 37 -3.22 -2.04 10.97
N LEU A 38 -3.55 -1.57 9.77
CA LEU A 38 -4.93 -1.57 9.28
C LEU A 38 -5.43 -2.99 8.97
N ARG A 39 -4.59 -3.89 8.41
CA ARG A 39 -4.92 -5.32 8.25
C ARG A 39 -5.20 -6.00 9.59
N SER A 40 -4.39 -5.71 10.60
CA SER A 40 -4.58 -6.26 11.96
C SER A 40 -5.87 -5.74 12.60
N SER A 41 -6.19 -4.46 12.37
CA SER A 41 -7.45 -3.85 12.80
C SER A 41 -8.66 -4.51 12.13
N ALA A 42 -8.60 -4.78 10.82
CA ALA A 42 -9.65 -5.52 10.10
C ALA A 42 -9.95 -6.89 10.71
N SER A 43 -8.91 -7.66 11.07
CA SER A 43 -9.07 -8.96 11.75
C SER A 43 -9.79 -8.82 13.10
N THR A 44 -9.37 -7.83 13.90
CA THR A 44 -9.96 -7.55 15.22
C THR A 44 -11.41 -7.10 15.11
N GLU A 45 -11.70 -6.18 14.19
CA GLU A 45 -13.04 -5.64 13.95
C GLU A 45 -13.98 -6.71 13.40
N PHE A 46 -13.51 -7.60 12.51
CA PHE A 46 -14.27 -8.73 12.00
C PHE A 46 -14.70 -9.68 13.12
N LYS A 47 -13.75 -10.11 13.96
CA LYS A 47 -14.05 -10.98 15.12
C LYS A 47 -15.07 -10.32 16.03
N ALA A 48 -14.82 -9.08 16.45
CA ALA A 48 -15.69 -8.36 17.37
C ALA A 48 -17.11 -8.15 16.81
N PHE A 49 -17.25 -7.88 15.50
CA PHE A 49 -18.55 -7.70 14.85
C PHE A 49 -19.38 -8.99 14.89
N PHE A 50 -18.79 -10.12 14.48
CA PHE A 50 -19.50 -11.39 14.37
C PHE A 50 -19.71 -12.09 15.71
N GLU A 51 -18.73 -12.05 16.62
CA GLU A 51 -18.88 -12.58 17.98
C GLU A 51 -19.99 -11.85 18.74
N LYS A 52 -20.09 -10.52 18.59
CA LYS A 52 -21.18 -9.73 19.16
C LYS A 52 -22.56 -10.13 18.59
N ALA A 53 -22.60 -10.56 17.34
CA ALA A 53 -23.80 -11.09 16.70
C ALA A 53 -24.09 -12.56 17.03
N GLY A 54 -23.25 -13.21 17.85
CA GLY A 54 -23.42 -14.60 18.30
C GLY A 54 -22.83 -15.66 17.36
N PHE A 55 -22.04 -15.26 16.36
CA PHE A 55 -21.33 -16.19 15.49
C PHE A 55 -20.13 -16.79 16.23
N ASN A 56 -19.80 -18.04 15.89
CA ASN A 56 -18.51 -18.61 16.25
C ASN A 56 -17.48 -18.21 15.20
N VAL A 57 -16.39 -17.56 15.62
CA VAL A 57 -15.33 -17.12 14.71
C VAL A 57 -14.08 -17.98 14.89
N VAL A 58 -13.61 -18.58 13.79
CA VAL A 58 -12.41 -19.42 13.76
C VAL A 58 -11.37 -18.74 12.89
N GLU A 59 -10.15 -18.65 13.40
CA GLU A 59 -8.98 -18.22 12.63
C GLU A 59 -8.21 -19.44 12.15
N SER A 60 -8.02 -19.52 10.84
CA SER A 60 -7.14 -20.50 10.22
C SER A 60 -6.00 -19.77 9.55
N LYS A 61 -4.80 -19.98 10.07
CA LYS A 61 -3.56 -19.68 9.35
C LYS A 61 -3.30 -20.84 8.43
N GLU A 62 -3.83 -20.75 7.22
CA GLU A 62 -3.50 -21.76 6.23
C GLU A 62 -2.13 -21.39 5.64
N ASP A 63 -1.10 -22.18 5.97
CA ASP A 63 0.11 -22.32 5.12
C ASP A 63 -0.23 -22.95 3.75
N LYS A 64 -1.51 -22.97 3.36
CA LYS A 64 -1.93 -23.40 2.05
C LYS A 64 -1.66 -22.27 1.08
N ILE A 65 -0.72 -22.56 0.20
CA ILE A 65 -0.55 -21.87 -1.06
C ILE A 65 -1.93 -21.75 -1.73
N GLN A 66 -2.49 -20.55 -1.73
CA GLN A 66 -3.64 -20.21 -2.56
C GLN A 66 -3.14 -19.77 -3.93
N GLU A 67 -3.86 -20.12 -5.00
CA GLU A 67 -3.49 -19.75 -6.37
C GLU A 67 -4.37 -18.62 -6.89
N GLN A 68 -3.77 -17.45 -7.12
CA GLN A 68 -4.35 -16.42 -7.96
C GLN A 68 -3.51 -16.31 -9.23
N SER A 69 -4.11 -16.53 -10.39
CA SER A 69 -3.40 -16.47 -11.68
C SER A 69 -2.17 -17.38 -11.75
N LYS A 70 -2.21 -18.56 -11.10
CA LYS A 70 -1.11 -19.53 -10.96
C LYS A 70 0.07 -19.06 -10.10
N VAL A 71 -0.10 -17.97 -9.36
CA VAL A 71 0.91 -17.46 -8.44
C VAL A 71 0.52 -17.88 -7.02
N PRO A 72 1.38 -18.66 -6.33
CA PRO A 72 1.14 -19.08 -4.97
C PRO A 72 1.25 -17.90 -4.00
N TYR A 73 0.34 -17.79 -3.03
CA TYR A 73 0.40 -16.82 -1.94
C TYR A 73 -0.13 -17.38 -0.61
N SER A 74 0.35 -16.82 0.49
CA SER A 74 -0.16 -17.05 1.85
C SER A 74 -1.30 -16.08 2.16
N ALA A 75 -2.30 -16.53 2.92
CA ALA A 75 -3.35 -15.67 3.44
C ALA A 75 -3.86 -16.17 4.79
N ASP A 76 -4.11 -15.22 5.69
CA ASP A 76 -4.82 -15.51 6.92
C ASP A 76 -6.32 -15.51 6.64
N THR A 77 -7.02 -16.53 7.13
CA THR A 77 -8.47 -16.63 6.95
C THR A 77 -9.18 -16.59 8.29
N LEU A 78 -10.22 -15.77 8.37
CA LEU A 78 -11.17 -15.71 9.46
C LEU A 78 -12.53 -16.15 8.95
N THR A 79 -13.13 -17.15 9.58
CA THR A 79 -14.45 -17.66 9.21
C THR A 79 -15.42 -17.49 10.39
N ALA A 80 -16.50 -16.76 10.16
CA ALA A 80 -17.60 -16.59 11.11
C ALA A 80 -18.78 -17.46 10.71
N VAL A 81 -19.23 -18.35 11.58
CA VAL A 81 -20.33 -19.30 11.32
C VAL A 81 -21.45 -19.16 12.35
N TYR A 82 -22.69 -19.09 11.87
CA TYR A 82 -23.90 -19.18 12.69
C TYR A 82 -24.99 -19.92 11.93
N MET A 83 -25.40 -21.09 12.43
CA MET A 83 -26.32 -21.99 11.73
C MET A 83 -25.85 -22.29 10.29
N THR A 84 -26.59 -21.83 9.28
CA THR A 84 -26.26 -21.98 7.85
C THR A 84 -25.57 -20.74 7.26
N LEU A 85 -25.35 -19.69 8.05
CA LEU A 85 -24.67 -18.47 7.62
C LEU A 85 -23.17 -18.61 7.84
N GLU A 86 -22.40 -18.33 6.80
CA GLU A 86 -20.94 -18.33 6.82
C GLU A 86 -20.41 -17.03 6.19
N TYR A 87 -19.50 -16.36 6.88
CA TYR A 87 -18.77 -15.21 6.35
C TYR A 87 -17.28 -15.50 6.46
N LYS A 88 -16.51 -15.15 5.41
CA LYS A 88 -15.07 -15.37 5.37
C LYS A 88 -14.36 -14.06 5.10
N LEU A 89 -13.41 -13.68 5.93
CA LEU A 89 -12.43 -12.64 5.63
C LEU A 89 -11.10 -13.30 5.34
N GLU A 90 -10.60 -13.10 4.13
CA GLU A 90 -9.28 -13.53 3.70
C GLU A 90 -8.35 -12.33 3.60
N ILE A 91 -7.21 -12.40 4.29
CA ILE A 91 -6.23 -11.33 4.38
C ILE A 91 -4.95 -11.82 3.68
N ILE A 92 -4.70 -11.28 2.49
CA ILE A 92 -3.57 -11.67 1.63
C ILE A 92 -2.26 -11.16 2.23
N ASP A 93 -1.23 -12.00 2.23
CA ASP A 93 0.12 -11.63 2.65
C ASP A 93 0.66 -10.46 1.82
N GLU A 94 1.36 -9.54 2.47
CA GLU A 94 1.96 -8.38 1.81
C GLU A 94 3.11 -8.78 0.87
N ASN A 95 3.69 -9.96 1.09
CA ASN A 95 4.75 -10.53 0.26
C ASN A 95 4.21 -11.29 -0.95
N ALA A 96 2.88 -11.31 -1.17
CA ALA A 96 2.31 -12.00 -2.31
C ALA A 96 2.85 -11.38 -3.63
N PRO A 97 3.25 -12.18 -4.64
CA PRO A 97 4.07 -11.66 -5.75
C PRO A 97 3.35 -10.69 -6.69
N PHE A 98 2.02 -10.64 -6.60
CA PHE A 98 1.16 -9.72 -7.35
C PHE A 98 0.83 -8.44 -6.58
N MET A 99 1.24 -8.35 -5.30
CA MET A 99 1.03 -7.16 -4.50
C MET A 99 2.07 -6.10 -4.90
N GLY A 100 1.60 -4.93 -5.29
CA GLY A 100 2.47 -3.77 -5.45
C GLY A 100 3.05 -3.36 -4.09
N ALA A 101 4.21 -2.69 -4.09
CA ALA A 101 4.99 -2.33 -2.91
C ALA A 101 4.26 -1.47 -1.83
N ALA A 102 3.00 -1.10 -2.03
CA ALA A 102 2.25 -0.19 -1.17
C ALA A 102 0.73 -0.44 -1.14
N SER A 103 0.27 -1.67 -1.40
CA SER A 103 -1.16 -2.01 -1.34
C SER A 103 -1.39 -3.21 -0.45
N GLY A 104 -2.35 -3.12 0.47
CA GLY A 104 -2.93 -4.30 1.14
C GLY A 104 -4.15 -4.81 0.34
N MET A 105 -4.39 -6.12 0.34
CA MET A 105 -5.57 -6.72 -0.30
C MET A 105 -6.24 -7.72 0.65
N MET A 106 -7.55 -7.69 0.66
CA MET A 106 -8.41 -8.56 1.44
C MET A 106 -9.64 -8.91 0.63
N ASP A 107 -10.22 -10.05 0.94
CA ASP A 107 -11.45 -10.52 0.31
C ASP A 107 -12.47 -10.88 1.39
N LEU A 108 -13.63 -10.24 1.33
CA LEU A 108 -14.78 -10.56 2.18
C LEU A 108 -15.77 -11.41 1.38
N MET A 109 -15.99 -12.64 1.79
CA MET A 109 -17.05 -13.51 1.31
C MET A 109 -18.27 -13.42 2.23
N LEU A 110 -19.41 -13.12 1.64
CA LEU A 110 -20.70 -13.05 2.31
C LEU A 110 -21.40 -14.42 2.32
N SER A 111 -22.39 -14.58 3.20
CA SER A 111 -23.20 -15.79 3.34
C SER A 111 -23.95 -16.23 2.08
N ASN A 112 -24.22 -15.30 1.16
CA ASN A 112 -24.82 -15.59 -0.14
C ASN A 112 -23.78 -15.98 -1.23
N GLY A 113 -22.52 -16.18 -0.86
CA GLY A 113 -21.41 -16.52 -1.76
C GLY A 113 -20.84 -15.33 -2.54
N LYS A 114 -21.34 -14.10 -2.32
CA LYS A 114 -20.79 -12.91 -2.96
C LYS A 114 -19.43 -12.56 -2.36
N LYS A 115 -18.45 -12.33 -3.22
CA LYS A 115 -17.10 -11.89 -2.87
C LYS A 115 -16.94 -10.38 -3.07
N ILE A 116 -16.34 -9.70 -2.09
CA ILE A 116 -16.02 -8.27 -2.11
C ILE A 116 -14.51 -8.13 -1.97
N ALA A 117 -13.86 -7.65 -3.04
CA ALA A 117 -12.44 -7.34 -3.03
C ALA A 117 -12.20 -5.96 -2.40
N ILE A 118 -11.30 -5.92 -1.43
CA ILE A 118 -10.98 -4.77 -0.59
C ILE A 118 -9.49 -4.49 -0.75
N SER A 119 -9.14 -3.25 -1.03
CA SER A 119 -7.76 -2.77 -1.06
C SER A 119 -7.54 -1.78 0.08
N ILE A 120 -6.33 -1.76 0.62
CA ILE A 120 -5.87 -0.71 1.53
C ILE A 120 -4.97 0.22 0.73
N ASP A 121 -5.31 1.51 0.73
CA ASP A 121 -4.52 2.54 0.08
C ASP A 121 -4.23 3.69 1.06
N VAL A 122 -3.07 4.31 0.88
CA VAL A 122 -2.70 5.55 1.55
C VAL A 122 -2.92 6.65 0.54
N ASN A 123 -3.99 7.43 0.72
CA ASN A 123 -4.39 8.51 -0.20
C ASN A 123 -3.29 9.58 -0.36
N GLU A 124 -2.36 9.37 -1.29
CA GLU A 124 -1.39 10.37 -1.70
C GLU A 124 -1.78 10.90 -3.08
N LYS A 125 -1.97 12.23 -3.17
CA LYS A 125 -2.02 12.89 -4.48
C LYS A 125 -0.68 12.69 -5.16
N ARG A 126 -0.66 11.98 -6.28
CA ARG A 126 0.53 11.88 -7.14
C ARG A 126 0.65 13.18 -7.94
N ASP A 127 1.79 13.84 -7.83
CA ASP A 127 2.09 15.01 -8.66
C ASP A 127 2.41 14.60 -10.10
N ASN A 128 1.88 15.38 -11.05
CA ASN A 128 2.07 15.15 -12.48
C ASN A 128 3.50 15.49 -12.92
N PHE A 129 4.05 14.65 -13.80
CA PHE A 129 5.34 14.85 -14.44
C PHE A 129 5.27 16.06 -15.41
N SER A 130 6.24 16.97 -15.35
CA SER A 130 6.37 18.05 -16.33
C SER A 130 7.62 17.86 -17.18
N SER A 131 7.47 17.90 -18.50
CA SER A 131 8.60 17.85 -19.44
C SER A 131 9.24 19.23 -19.57
N ARG A 132 10.57 19.32 -19.40
CA ARG A 132 11.36 20.51 -19.73
C ARG A 132 12.34 20.20 -20.85
N SER A 133 12.61 21.17 -21.71
CA SER A 133 13.61 21.08 -22.79
C SER A 133 15.01 20.82 -22.24
N GLU A 134 15.75 19.88 -22.84
CA GLU A 134 17.11 19.53 -22.42
C GLU A 134 18.19 20.29 -23.22
N PRO A 135 19.24 20.81 -22.56
CA PRO A 135 20.40 21.40 -23.23
C PRO A 135 21.12 20.38 -24.12
N GLN A 136 21.80 20.85 -25.15
CA GLN A 136 22.57 20.01 -26.07
C GLN A 136 23.96 19.64 -25.52
N ASP A 137 24.57 20.51 -24.70
CA ASP A 137 25.91 20.30 -24.14
C ASP A 137 25.90 19.42 -22.87
N GLU A 138 27.00 18.68 -22.65
CA GLU A 138 27.09 17.70 -21.55
C GLU A 138 27.00 18.33 -20.16
N ILE A 139 27.60 19.51 -19.95
CA ILE A 139 27.60 20.18 -18.64
C ILE A 139 26.20 20.71 -18.34
N GLY A 140 25.53 21.31 -19.33
CA GLY A 140 24.15 21.73 -19.26
C GLY A 140 23.20 20.58 -18.92
N LYS A 141 23.36 19.41 -19.56
CA LYS A 141 22.61 18.20 -19.23
C LYS A 141 22.81 17.76 -17.77
N LEU A 142 24.05 17.76 -17.29
CA LEU A 142 24.35 17.41 -15.90
C LEU A 142 23.77 18.41 -14.89
N LYS A 143 23.79 19.72 -15.20
CA LYS A 143 23.17 20.75 -14.35
C LYS A 143 21.65 20.58 -14.28
N VAL A 144 21.00 20.28 -15.40
CA VAL A 144 19.55 19.99 -15.43
C VAL A 144 19.23 18.72 -14.64
N LEU A 145 20.01 17.66 -14.80
CA LEU A 145 19.85 16.42 -14.03
C LEU A 145 19.99 16.69 -12.52
N LEU A 146 21.06 17.39 -12.12
CA LEU A 146 21.28 17.75 -10.73
C LEU A 146 20.10 18.52 -10.15
N GLN A 147 19.54 19.49 -10.88
CA GLN A 147 18.36 20.22 -10.44
C GLN A 147 17.13 19.32 -10.32
N ARG A 148 16.92 18.38 -11.26
CA ARG A 148 15.82 17.40 -11.18
C ARG A 148 15.92 16.53 -9.93
N GLU A 149 17.13 16.10 -9.58
CA GLU A 149 17.36 15.31 -8.37
C GLU A 149 17.16 16.16 -7.11
N LYS A 150 17.56 17.44 -7.10
CA LYS A 150 17.24 18.36 -5.98
C LYS A 150 15.73 18.52 -5.79
N ASP A 151 14.99 18.78 -6.87
CA ASP A 151 13.54 18.89 -6.83
C ASP A 151 12.89 17.57 -6.39
N SER A 152 13.46 16.43 -6.80
CA SER A 152 13.02 15.10 -6.38
C SER A 152 13.24 14.89 -4.89
N LEU A 153 14.43 15.20 -4.38
CA LEU A 153 14.76 15.10 -2.97
C LEU A 153 13.79 15.91 -2.11
N GLU A 154 13.48 17.15 -2.49
CA GLU A 154 12.51 17.98 -1.75
C GLU A 154 11.10 17.38 -1.78
N ARG A 155 10.66 16.80 -2.90
CA ARG A 155 9.39 16.06 -2.95
C ARG A 155 9.38 14.84 -2.03
N PHE A 156 10.48 14.08 -1.98
CA PHE A 156 10.60 12.92 -1.10
C PHE A 156 10.63 13.31 0.38
N LYS A 157 11.35 14.38 0.75
CA LYS A 157 11.31 14.93 2.11
C LYS A 157 9.92 15.42 2.50
N LEU A 158 9.24 16.14 1.60
CA LEU A 158 7.87 16.60 1.84
C LEU A 158 6.93 15.41 2.04
N ARG A 159 7.04 14.38 1.19
CA ARG A 159 6.28 13.13 1.34
C ARG A 159 6.54 12.49 2.69
N GLU A 160 7.81 12.27 3.05
CA GLU A 160 8.23 11.71 4.34
C GLU A 160 7.64 12.50 5.52
N SER A 161 7.71 13.85 5.46
CA SER A 161 7.17 14.72 6.50
C SER A 161 5.64 14.69 6.62
N ASN A 162 4.94 14.38 5.53
CA ASN A 162 3.48 14.29 5.50
C ASN A 162 2.95 12.93 5.95
N LEU A 163 3.77 11.88 5.94
CA LEU A 163 3.34 10.52 6.31
C LEU A 163 2.59 10.44 7.64
N PRO A 164 3.00 11.10 8.74
CA PRO A 164 2.28 11.03 10.01
C PRO A 164 0.85 11.57 9.96
N HIS A 165 0.51 12.35 8.95
CA HIS A 165 -0.82 12.95 8.76
C HIS A 165 -1.69 12.16 7.78
N LEU A 166 -1.12 11.20 7.06
CA LEU A 166 -1.86 10.31 6.18
C LEU A 166 -2.55 9.23 7.00
N LYS A 167 -3.74 8.84 6.57
CA LYS A 167 -4.48 7.71 7.14
C LYS A 167 -4.75 6.70 6.04
N PRO A 168 -4.32 5.44 6.18
CA PRO A 168 -4.74 4.39 5.27
C PRO A 168 -6.26 4.21 5.39
N VAL A 169 -6.92 3.89 4.29
CA VAL A 169 -8.36 3.61 4.25
C VAL A 169 -8.62 2.29 3.55
N TYR A 170 -9.72 1.64 3.90
CA TYR A 170 -10.23 0.52 3.13
C TYR A 170 -10.96 1.04 1.90
N TRP A 171 -10.75 0.42 0.76
CA TRP A 171 -11.39 0.78 -0.49
C TRP A 171 -11.91 -0.46 -1.20
N THR A 172 -13.19 -0.46 -1.54
CA THR A 172 -13.81 -1.56 -2.29
C THR A 172 -13.56 -1.40 -3.78
N VAL A 173 -12.98 -2.44 -4.41
CA VAL A 173 -12.51 -2.37 -5.80
C VAL A 173 -13.65 -2.09 -6.79
N ALA A 174 -14.83 -2.68 -6.55
CA ALA A 174 -15.95 -2.64 -7.48
C ALA A 174 -16.66 -1.26 -7.56
N ASN A 175 -16.95 -0.63 -6.42
CA ASN A 175 -17.73 0.60 -6.34
C ASN A 175 -16.92 1.83 -5.93
N ARG A 176 -15.62 1.67 -5.69
CA ARG A 176 -14.69 2.76 -5.41
C ARG A 176 -15.06 3.62 -4.20
N LYS A 177 -15.65 2.98 -3.18
CA LYS A 177 -15.98 3.62 -1.91
C LYS A 177 -14.86 3.41 -0.89
N SER A 178 -14.60 4.44 -0.10
CA SER A 178 -13.63 4.41 1.00
C SER A 178 -14.32 4.26 2.35
N TYR A 179 -13.74 3.47 3.25
CA TYR A 179 -14.21 3.24 4.61
C TYR A 179 -13.07 3.53 5.60
N SER A 180 -13.43 4.15 6.73
CA SER A 180 -12.45 4.52 7.76
C SER A 180 -12.22 3.40 8.78
N SER A 181 -13.16 2.45 8.87
CA SER A 181 -13.06 1.25 9.69
C SER A 181 -13.57 0.04 8.92
N PHE A 182 -13.13 -1.15 9.31
CA PHE A 182 -13.61 -2.39 8.70
C PHE A 182 -15.05 -2.70 9.13
N LYS A 183 -15.42 -2.26 10.33
CA LYS A 183 -16.80 -2.31 10.85
C LYS A 183 -17.78 -1.56 9.96
N GLU A 184 -17.45 -0.36 9.47
CA GLU A 184 -18.30 0.36 8.51
C GLU A 184 -18.54 -0.45 7.23
N LEU A 185 -17.51 -1.15 6.74
CA LEU A 185 -17.62 -2.03 5.58
C LEU A 185 -18.54 -3.22 5.89
N LEU A 186 -18.40 -3.85 7.07
CA LEU A 186 -19.27 -4.95 7.49
C LEU A 186 -20.73 -4.50 7.66
N GLU A 187 -20.99 -3.30 8.17
CA GLU A 187 -22.35 -2.76 8.31
C GLU A 187 -23.03 -2.50 6.96
N GLU A 188 -22.27 -2.17 5.90
CA GLU A 188 -22.84 -1.99 4.55
C GLU A 188 -23.14 -3.34 3.87
N TYR A 189 -22.33 -4.36 4.10
CA TYR A 189 -22.35 -5.59 3.30
C TYR A 189 -22.81 -6.87 4.01
N ALA A 190 -22.72 -6.93 5.33
CA ALA A 190 -23.04 -8.10 6.14
C ALA A 190 -24.29 -7.94 7.03
N ASN A 191 -24.98 -6.80 6.95
CA ASN A 191 -26.32 -6.59 7.53
C ASN A 191 -27.42 -7.20 6.64
#